data_AF-A0A9P9AWL8-F1
#
_entry.id   AF-A0A9P9AWL8-F1
#
_cell.length_a   1.000
_cell.length_b   1.000
_cell.length_c   1.000
_cell.angle_alpha   90.00
_cell.angle_beta   90.00
_cell.angle_gamma   90.00
#
_symmetry.space_group_name_H-M   'P 1'
#
loop_
_entity.id
_entity.type
_entity.pdbx_description
1 polymer ?
#
loop_
_entity_poly.entity_id
_entity_poly.type
_entity_poly.pdbx_seq_one_letter_code
_entity_poly.pdbx_strand_id
1 'polypeptide(L)'
;MILANQLLNILDLPQTRLKAHDAMAMASMSMKRQYDRRHHTVFFSKGNHVYLRLHKGYSINSPVPKKVFQQFAGPFRAIERVSLRLGGLWY
;
A
#
# COMPACT_ATOMS: atom_id res chain seq x y z
N MET A 1 -56.21 6.73 5.51
CA MET A 1 -54.95 6.54 4.74
C MET A 1 -53.69 7.14 5.39
N ILE A 2 -53.80 7.93 6.47
CA ILE A 2 -52.64 8.58 7.13
C ILE A 2 -51.94 7.63 8.13
N LEU A 3 -52.68 6.74 8.78
CA LEU A 3 -52.16 5.79 9.79
C LEU A 3 -51.23 4.70 9.21
N ALA A 4 -51.45 4.27 7.96
CA ALA A 4 -50.63 3.23 7.33
C ALA A 4 -49.21 3.72 7.00
N ASN A 5 -49.05 5.00 6.63
CA ASN A 5 -47.74 5.60 6.36
C ASN A 5 -46.91 5.80 7.64
N GLN A 6 -47.56 5.99 8.79
CA GLN A 6 -46.85 6.08 10.07
C GLN A 6 -46.36 4.70 10.55
N LEU A 7 -47.11 3.63 10.28
CA LEU A 7 -46.68 2.26 10.59
C LEU A 7 -45.56 1.76 9.68
N LEU A 8 -45.51 2.18 8.41
CA LEU A 8 -44.44 1.83 7.48
C LEU A 8 -43.09 2.46 7.85
N ASN A 9 -43.11 3.64 8.48
CA ASN A 9 -41.91 4.27 9.06
C ASN A 9 -41.39 3.57 10.32
N ILE A 10 -42.24 2.83 11.03
CA ILE A 10 -41.85 2.06 12.23
C ILE A 10 -41.17 0.73 11.82
N LEU A 11 -41.49 0.20 10.63
CA LEU A 11 -40.84 -1.00 10.05
C LEU A 11 -39.49 -0.70 9.41
N ASP A 12 -39.10 0.58 9.30
CA ASP A 12 -37.79 1.00 8.80
C ASP A 12 -36.77 0.93 9.95
N LEU A 13 -36.45 -0.30 10.37
CA LEU A 13 -35.55 -0.60 11.49
C LEU A 13 -34.25 0.23 11.39
N PRO A 14 -34.06 1.27 12.22
CA PRO A 14 -32.95 2.20 12.10
C PRO A 14 -31.61 1.62 12.58
N GLN A 15 -31.62 0.41 13.16
CA GLN A 15 -30.46 -0.22 13.80
C GLN A 15 -29.36 -0.66 12.81
N THR A 16 -29.64 -0.69 11.51
CA THR A 16 -28.71 -1.21 10.49
C THR A 16 -28.44 -0.27 9.32
N ARG A 17 -29.04 0.93 9.28
CA ARG A 17 -28.69 1.93 8.27
C ARG A 17 -27.35 2.58 8.64
N LEU A 18 -26.27 1.98 8.16
CA LEU A 18 -24.99 2.67 8.01
C LEU A 18 -25.26 3.90 7.13
N LYS A 19 -25.25 5.08 7.74
CA LYS A 19 -25.31 6.32 6.98
C LYS A 19 -24.09 6.36 6.06
N ALA A 20 -24.25 6.89 4.85
CA ALA A 20 -23.18 6.87 3.84
C ALA A 20 -21.83 7.40 4.37
N HIS A 21 -21.85 8.40 5.24
CA HIS A 21 -20.64 8.93 5.89
C HIS A 21 -19.89 7.90 6.76
N ASP A 22 -20.60 7.08 7.55
CA ASP A 22 -20.02 6.04 8.40
C ASP A 22 -19.40 4.93 7.55
N ALA A 23 -20.09 4.54 6.47
CA ALA A 23 -19.58 3.56 5.53
C ALA A 23 -18.28 4.02 4.86
N MET A 24 -18.19 5.30 4.47
CA MET A 24 -16.96 5.88 3.91
C MET A 24 -15.82 5.95 4.93
N ALA A 25 -16.12 6.30 6.18
CA ALA A 25 -15.14 6.31 7.26
C ALA A 25 -14.59 4.89 7.54
N MET A 26 -15.46 3.89 7.61
CA MET A 26 -15.08 2.48 7.79
C MET A 26 -14.23 1.95 6.63
N ALA A 27 -14.58 2.31 5.40
CA ALA A 27 -13.78 1.96 4.22
C ALA A 27 -12.37 2.58 4.30
N SER A 28 -12.27 3.87 4.63
CA SER A 28 -11.00 4.58 4.76
C SER A 28 -10.10 3.98 5.85
N MET A 29 -10.67 3.65 7.02
CA MET A 29 -9.95 2.99 8.11
C MET A 29 -9.46 1.59 7.69
N SER A 30 -10.30 0.84 6.99
CA SER A 30 -9.96 -0.51 6.49
C SER A 30 -8.83 -0.44 5.46
N MET A 31 -8.88 0.52 4.54
CA MET A 31 -7.83 0.76 3.55
C MET A 31 -6.49 1.09 4.23
N LYS A 32 -6.50 2.03 5.19
CA LYS A 32 -5.30 2.38 5.96
C LYS A 32 -4.73 1.17 6.70
N ARG A 33 -5.57 0.41 7.40
CA ARG A 33 -5.14 -0.80 8.12
C ARG A 33 -4.55 -1.84 7.18
N GLN A 34 -5.14 -2.03 6.01
CA GLN A 34 -4.61 -2.97 5.01
C GLN A 34 -3.25 -2.51 4.48
N TYR A 35 -3.10 -1.21 4.22
CA TYR A 35 -1.84 -0.61 3.82
C TYR A 35 -0.78 -0.80 4.90
N ASP A 36 -1.02 -0.34 6.13
CA ASP A 36 -0.07 -0.41 7.24
C ASP A 36 0.34 -1.88 7.54
N ARG A 37 -0.58 -2.85 7.37
CA ARG A 37 -0.28 -4.28 7.56
C ARG A 37 0.64 -4.87 6.48
N ARG A 38 0.55 -4.41 5.23
CA ARG A 38 1.32 -4.98 4.10
C ARG A 38 2.54 -4.15 3.73
N HIS A 39 2.53 -2.87 4.08
CA HIS A 39 3.56 -1.93 3.71
C HIS A 39 4.65 -1.89 4.78
N HIS A 40 5.53 -2.88 4.75
CA HIS A 40 6.74 -2.86 5.56
C HIS A 40 7.81 -2.01 4.87
N THR A 41 8.29 -0.97 5.55
CA THR A 41 9.47 -0.22 5.10
C THR A 41 10.70 -1.11 5.20
N VAL A 42 11.18 -1.61 4.07
CA VAL A 42 12.43 -2.36 3.98
C VAL A 42 13.58 -1.37 3.88
N PHE A 43 14.41 -1.30 4.91
CA PHE A 43 15.67 -0.54 4.87
C PHE A 43 16.80 -1.45 4.42
N PHE A 44 17.58 -0.97 3.44
CA PHE A 44 18.78 -1.67 3.01
C PHE A 44 19.95 -1.36 3.95
N SER A 45 20.61 -2.41 4.42
CA SER A 45 21.87 -2.32 5.17
C SER A 45 23.05 -2.55 4.24
N LYS A 46 24.21 -2.00 4.59
CA LYS A 46 25.48 -2.29 3.91
C LYS A 46 25.72 -3.80 3.92
N GLY A 47 26.05 -4.36 2.76
CA GLY A 47 26.27 -5.79 2.56
C GLY A 47 25.05 -6.58 2.05
N ASN A 48 23.84 -6.01 2.08
CA ASN A 48 22.66 -6.70 1.54
C ASN A 48 22.76 -6.88 0.03
N HIS A 49 22.32 -8.03 -0.48
CA HIS A 49 22.20 -8.28 -1.91
C HIS A 49 20.79 -7.91 -2.37
N VAL A 50 20.69 -7.07 -3.39
CA VAL A 50 19.42 -6.53 -3.89
C VAL A 50 19.35 -6.65 -5.42
N TYR A 51 18.14 -6.83 -5.93
CA TYR A 51 17.85 -6.70 -7.35
C TYR A 51 17.24 -5.33 -7.62
N LEU A 52 17.79 -4.62 -8.60
CA LEU A 52 17.26 -3.32 -9.03
C LEU A 52 16.13 -3.54 -10.03
N ARG A 53 14.95 -2.96 -9.76
CA ARG A 53 13.86 -3.02 -10.73
C ARG A 53 14.10 -2.02 -11.86
N LEU A 54 14.20 -2.49 -13.09
CA LEU A 54 14.29 -1.66 -14.28
C LEU A 54 12.91 -1.28 -14.81
N HIS A 55 12.83 -0.10 -15.41
CA HIS A 55 11.64 0.35 -16.13
C HIS A 55 11.42 -0.47 -17.42
N LYS A 56 10.23 -0.38 -18.02
CA LYS A 56 9.91 -1.03 -19.30
C LYS A 56 10.87 -0.54 -20.39
N GLY A 57 11.33 -1.46 -21.24
CA GLY A 57 12.16 -1.15 -22.42
C GLY A 57 13.65 -1.42 -22.26
N TYR A 58 14.13 -1.72 -21.05
CA TYR A 58 15.52 -2.12 -20.84
C TYR A 58 15.67 -3.63 -21.02
N SER A 59 16.71 -4.04 -21.75
CA SER A 59 17.12 -5.43 -21.91
C SER A 59 18.49 -5.62 -21.27
N ILE A 60 18.60 -6.56 -20.33
CA ILE A 60 19.81 -6.82 -19.56
C ILE A 60 20.02 -8.31 -19.38
N ASN A 61 21.21 -8.84 -19.61
CA ASN A 61 21.50 -10.25 -19.38
C ASN A 61 21.58 -10.54 -17.86
N SER A 62 20.43 -10.84 -17.25
CA SER A 62 20.29 -11.25 -15.85
C SER A 62 20.24 -12.79 -15.70
N PRO A 63 20.79 -13.36 -14.61
CA PRO A 63 20.71 -14.80 -14.33
C PRO A 63 19.29 -15.27 -13.91
N VAL A 64 18.34 -14.34 -13.77
CA VAL A 64 16.96 -14.59 -13.36
C VAL A 64 16.13 -15.13 -14.53
N PRO A 65 15.17 -16.07 -14.33
CA PRO A 65 14.33 -16.61 -15.41
C PRO A 65 13.60 -15.53 -16.21
N LYS A 66 13.48 -15.75 -17.52
CA LYS A 66 13.03 -14.77 -18.54
C LYS A 66 11.71 -14.06 -18.23
N LYS A 67 10.78 -14.72 -17.51
CA LYS A 67 9.48 -14.14 -17.08
C LYS A 67 9.62 -13.02 -16.05
N VAL A 68 10.68 -13.04 -15.24
CA VAL A 68 10.97 -12.05 -14.19
C VAL A 68 12.12 -11.13 -14.60
N PHE A 69 13.00 -11.62 -15.47
CA PHE A 69 14.16 -10.94 -16.06
C PHE A 69 13.89 -9.55 -16.63
N GLN A 70 12.75 -9.35 -17.32
CA GLN A 70 12.47 -8.10 -18.04
C GLN A 70 12.37 -6.88 -17.11
N GLN A 71 12.34 -7.09 -15.79
CA GLN A 71 12.18 -6.02 -14.82
C GLN A 71 13.30 -5.97 -13.77
N PHE A 72 14.28 -6.87 -13.75
CA PHE A 72 15.24 -6.91 -12.62
C PHE A 72 16.69 -7.13 -13.04
N ALA A 73 17.57 -6.24 -12.57
CA ALA A 73 19.02 -6.28 -12.71
C ALA A 73 19.69 -6.71 -11.40
N GLY A 74 20.77 -7.48 -11.46
CA GLY A 74 21.55 -7.86 -10.28
C GLY A 74 21.66 -9.37 -10.10
N PRO A 75 22.26 -9.86 -9.00
CA PRO A 75 22.29 -9.25 -7.67
C PRO A 75 23.41 -8.20 -7.47
N PHE A 76 23.07 -7.08 -6.83
CA PHE A 76 24.02 -6.03 -6.43
C PHE A 76 24.20 -6.00 -4.92
N ARG A 77 25.43 -5.73 -4.45
CA ARG A 77 25.70 -5.53 -3.02
C ARG A 77 25.52 -4.06 -2.64
N ALA A 78 24.68 -3.77 -1.66
CA ALA A 78 24.54 -2.44 -1.09
C ALA A 78 25.86 -2.02 -0.41
N ILE A 79 26.52 -0.98 -0.92
CA ILE A 79 27.84 -0.53 -0.42
C ILE A 79 27.69 0.46 0.74
N GLU A 80 26.71 1.35 0.64
CA GLU A 80 26.48 2.41 1.61
C GLU A 80 25.04 2.89 1.53
N ARG A 81 24.49 3.34 2.66
CA ARG A 81 23.20 4.02 2.71
C ARG A 81 23.48 5.52 2.76
N VAL A 82 23.15 6.22 1.67
CA VAL A 82 23.26 7.68 1.63
C VAL A 82 21.99 8.27 2.23
N SER A 83 22.12 8.88 3.42
CA SER A 83 21.12 9.83 3.92
C SER A 83 21.43 11.22 3.35
N LEU A 84 20.40 11.96 2.96
CA LEU A 84 20.56 13.27 2.35
C LEU A 84 21.02 14.26 3.43
N ARG A 85 22.26 14.74 3.34
CA ARG A 85 22.86 15.62 4.33
C ARG A 85 22.46 17.07 4.04
N LEU A 86 21.33 17.51 4.59
CA LEU A 86 21.01 18.94 4.70
C LEU A 86 21.53 19.43 6.07
N GLY A 87 22.65 20.14 6.07
CA GLY A 87 22.98 21.06 7.16
C GLY A 87 23.09 20.49 8.59
N GLY A 88 23.67 19.31 8.77
CA GLY A 88 24.23 18.91 10.08
C GLY A 88 23.25 18.42 11.16
N LEU A 89 22.01 18.05 10.81
CA LEU A 89 21.08 17.38 11.73
C LEU A 89 20.70 15.99 11.21
N TRP A 90 20.74 15.00 12.10
CA TRP A 90 20.37 13.61 11.79
C TRP A 90 18.85 13.44 11.93
N TYR A 91 18.19 12.93 10.89
CA TYR A 91 16.80 12.47 10.88
C TYR A 91 16.73 11.05 10.36
#